data_AF-A0A9E5N203-F1
#
_entry.id   AF-A0A9E5N203-F1
#
_cell.length_a   1.000
_cell.length_b   1.000
_cell.length_c   1.000
_cell.angle_alpha   90.00
_cell.angle_beta   90.00
_cell.angle_gamma   90.00
#
_symmetry.space_group_name_H-M   'P 1'
#
loop_
_entity.id
_entity.type
_entity.pdbx_description
1 polymer ?
#
loop_
_entity_poly.entity_id
_entity_poly.type
_entity_poly.pdbx_seq_one_letter_code
_entity_poly.pdbx_strand_id
1 'polypeptide(L)'
;MAAGFLDAWSETHPSDPGFTCCQDPDLLNPVSLNSQRIDLVLHRAGWESLAAEVVGEDPADRTPSGFWPSDHAGVVATVRMKKPGR
;
A
#
# COMPACT_ATOMS: atom_id res chain seq x y z
N MET A 1 14.57 5.43 14.16
CA MET A 1 13.38 6.24 14.49
C MET A 1 12.94 6.98 13.24
N ALA A 2 11.66 6.91 12.84
CA ALA A 2 11.15 7.33 11.53
C ALA A 2 11.10 8.87 11.29
N ALA A 3 12.05 9.65 11.81
CA ALA A 3 12.12 11.12 11.66
C ALA A 3 10.79 11.87 11.98
N GLY A 4 9.92 11.30 12.82
CA GLY A 4 8.61 11.84 13.16
C GLY A 4 7.48 11.57 12.14
N PHE A 5 7.71 10.70 11.16
CA PHE A 5 6.68 10.20 10.27
C PHE A 5 5.96 8.98 10.86
N LEU A 6 4.67 8.95 10.60
CA LEU A 6 3.73 7.86 10.84
C LEU A 6 3.36 7.26 9.47
N ASP A 7 2.99 6.00 9.48
CA ASP A 7 2.78 5.20 8.29
C ASP A 7 1.32 4.73 8.22
N ALA A 8 0.61 5.16 7.19
CA ALA A 8 -0.83 4.94 7.09
C ALA A 8 -1.23 3.46 7.05
N TRP A 9 -0.40 2.61 6.46
CA TRP A 9 -0.66 1.17 6.45
C TRP A 9 -0.53 0.58 7.84
N SER A 10 0.61 0.81 8.50
CA SER A 10 0.86 0.24 9.83
C SER A 10 -0.11 0.75 10.90
N GLU A 11 -0.61 1.98 10.77
CA GLU A 11 -1.64 2.52 11.67
C GLU A 11 -3.00 1.82 11.50
N THR A 12 -3.35 1.40 10.28
CA THR A 12 -4.67 0.82 9.96
C THR A 12 -4.66 -0.71 9.92
N HIS A 13 -3.49 -1.33 9.74
CA HIS A 13 -3.28 -2.76 9.59
C HIS A 13 -2.08 -3.24 10.43
N PRO A 14 -2.14 -3.23 11.77
CA PRO A 14 -0.99 -3.44 12.65
C PRO A 14 -0.33 -4.83 12.55
N SER A 15 -1.04 -5.81 11.98
CA SER A 15 -0.55 -7.19 11.83
C SER A 15 -0.39 -7.61 10.37
N ASP A 16 -0.65 -6.71 9.41
CA ASP A 16 -0.54 -7.00 7.99
C ASP A 16 0.76 -6.40 7.44
N PRO A 17 1.64 -7.20 6.81
CA PRO A 17 2.88 -6.70 6.25
C PRO A 17 2.69 -5.75 5.06
N GLY A 18 1.56 -5.73 4.35
CA GLY A 18 1.25 -4.77 3.28
C GLY A 18 2.21 -4.81 2.08
N PHE A 19 2.51 -5.99 1.56
CA PHE A 19 3.48 -6.14 0.48
C PHE A 19 2.99 -5.53 -0.83
N THR A 20 3.88 -4.77 -1.48
CA THR A 20 3.61 -4.08 -2.73
C THR A 20 4.56 -4.48 -3.86
N CYS A 21 5.65 -5.20 -3.57
CA CYS A 21 6.67 -5.57 -4.58
C CYS A 21 7.16 -7.01 -4.41
N CYS A 22 7.50 -7.77 -5.45
CA CYS A 22 7.36 -7.43 -6.87
C CYS A 22 6.82 -8.64 -7.64
N GLN A 23 6.09 -8.36 -8.71
CA GLN A 23 5.73 -9.32 -9.74
C GLN A 23 6.94 -9.67 -10.60
N ASP A 24 6.82 -10.70 -11.43
CA ASP A 24 7.88 -11.08 -12.37
C ASP A 24 8.09 -9.96 -13.42
N PRO A 25 9.30 -9.83 -14.01
CA PRO A 25 9.59 -8.77 -14.98
C PRO A 25 8.69 -8.76 -16.23
N ASP A 26 8.06 -9.89 -16.56
CA ASP A 26 7.10 -10.00 -17.66
C ASP A 26 5.65 -9.76 -17.25
N LEU A 27 5.38 -9.59 -15.94
CA LEU A 27 4.08 -9.36 -15.32
C LEU A 27 3.05 -10.48 -15.55
N LEU A 28 3.49 -11.71 -15.87
CA LEU A 28 2.58 -12.80 -16.26
C LEU A 28 2.47 -13.91 -15.21
N ASN A 29 3.21 -13.83 -14.10
CA ASN A 29 3.13 -14.81 -13.01
C ASN A 29 1.67 -15.01 -12.55
N PRO A 30 1.22 -16.28 -12.37
CA PRO A 30 -0.20 -16.58 -12.17
C PRO A 30 -0.73 -16.15 -10.79
N VAL A 31 0.16 -16.03 -9.82
CA VAL A 31 -0.13 -15.64 -8.42
C VAL A 31 0.79 -14.49 -8.04
N SER A 32 0.30 -13.55 -7.23
CA SER A 32 1.10 -12.40 -6.81
C SER A 32 2.36 -12.86 -6.07
N LEU A 33 3.51 -12.27 -6.42
CA LEU A 33 4.81 -12.56 -5.81
C LEU A 33 5.27 -11.45 -4.85
N ASN A 34 4.38 -10.51 -4.54
CA ASN A 34 4.69 -9.42 -3.63
C ASN A 34 5.11 -9.94 -2.24
N SER A 35 6.32 -9.60 -1.84
CA SER A 35 6.97 -10.04 -0.60
C SER A 35 7.77 -8.93 0.09
N GLN A 36 7.83 -7.75 -0.52
CA GLN A 36 8.49 -6.55 -0.02
C GLN A 36 7.49 -5.41 0.08
N ARG A 37 7.72 -4.54 1.06
CA ARG A 37 6.93 -3.33 1.27
C ARG A 37 7.83 -2.12 1.11
N ILE A 38 7.75 -1.49 -0.05
CA ILE A 38 8.61 -0.36 -0.44
C ILE A 38 7.83 0.86 -0.94
N ASP A 39 6.51 0.72 -1.12
CA ASP A 39 5.60 1.80 -1.46
C ASP A 39 4.83 2.22 -0.20
N LEU A 40 4.99 3.47 0.22
CA LEU A 40 4.54 3.95 1.53
C LEU A 40 3.76 5.26 1.41
N VAL A 41 2.71 5.41 2.23
CA VAL A 41 2.06 6.70 2.49
C VAL A 41 2.41 7.14 3.91
N LEU A 42 3.29 8.14 4.00
CA LEU A 42 3.78 8.65 5.28
C LEU A 42 3.20 10.03 5.57
N HIS A 43 2.80 10.26 6.82
CA HIS A 43 2.34 11.57 7.27
C HIS A 43 2.97 11.95 8.62
N ARG A 44 2.78 13.20 9.04
CA ARG A 44 3.23 13.69 10.35
C ARG A 44 2.06 13.84 11.31
N ALA A 45 2.38 14.25 12.53
CA ALA A 45 1.40 14.76 13.48
C ALA A 45 0.50 15.83 12.86
N GLY A 46 -0.76 15.90 13.31
CA GLY A 46 -1.80 16.73 12.70
C GLY A 46 -2.66 16.00 11.67
N TRP A 47 -2.29 14.78 11.30
CA TRP A 47 -3.09 13.88 10.47
C TRP A 47 -3.34 12.55 11.20
N GLU A 48 -4.39 11.85 10.81
CA GLU A 48 -4.67 10.46 11.16
C GLU A 48 -5.03 9.67 9.91
N SER A 49 -4.61 8.41 9.87
CA SER A 49 -5.02 7.44 8.87
C SER A 49 -6.37 6.85 9.25
N LEU A 50 -7.32 6.89 8.31
CA LEU A 50 -8.65 6.32 8.50
C LEU A 50 -8.78 4.94 7.85
N ALA A 51 -8.15 4.77 6.69
CA ALA A 51 -8.12 3.52 5.95
C ALA A 51 -6.89 3.49 5.04
N ALA A 52 -6.41 2.29 4.72
CA ALA A 52 -5.44 2.05 3.68
C ALA A 52 -5.79 0.75 2.95
N GLU A 53 -5.41 0.64 1.68
CA GLU A 53 -5.69 -0.53 0.83
C GLU A 53 -4.51 -0.72 -0.13
N VAL A 54 -4.07 -1.98 -0.28
CA VAL A 54 -3.20 -2.36 -1.40
C VAL A 54 -4.12 -2.63 -2.59
N VAL A 55 -3.73 -2.17 -3.78
CA VAL A 55 -4.53 -2.33 -5.00
C VAL A 55 -3.70 -2.90 -6.13
N GLY A 56 -4.31 -3.70 -7.00
CA GLY A 56 -3.63 -4.31 -8.15
C GLY A 56 -2.79 -5.53 -7.80
N GLU A 57 -2.94 -6.10 -6.61
CA GLU A 57 -2.30 -7.32 -6.11
C GLU A 57 -3.20 -8.57 -6.20
N ASP A 58 -4.51 -8.40 -6.39
CA ASP A 58 -5.44 -9.51 -6.58
C ASP A 58 -5.35 -10.05 -8.02
N PRO A 59 -5.27 -11.38 -8.25
CA PRO A 59 -5.35 -11.96 -9.59
C PRO A 59 -6.53 -11.47 -10.44
N ALA A 60 -7.64 -11.03 -9.84
CA ALA A 60 -8.80 -10.45 -10.51
C ALA A 60 -8.53 -9.05 -11.10
N ASP A 61 -7.50 -8.34 -10.63
CA ASP A 61 -7.10 -7.02 -11.14
C ASP A 61 -6.24 -7.10 -12.40
N ARG A 62 -5.84 -8.31 -12.81
CA ARG A 62 -5.05 -8.51 -14.03
C ARG A 62 -5.84 -8.06 -15.24
N THR A 63 -5.11 -7.49 -16.20
CA THR A 63 -5.70 -7.03 -17.48
C THR A 63 -6.34 -8.21 -18.25
N PRO A 64 -7.23 -7.96 -19.22
CA PRO A 64 -7.82 -9.03 -20.03
C PRO A 64 -6.81 -9.91 -20.77
N SER A 65 -5.60 -9.40 -21.04
CA SER A 65 -4.48 -10.13 -21.62
C SER A 65 -3.59 -10.84 -20.59
N GLY A 66 -3.94 -10.76 -19.30
CA GLY A 66 -3.28 -11.47 -18.21
C GLY A 66 -2.11 -10.74 -17.56
N PHE A 67 -1.80 -9.50 -17.90
CA PHE A 67 -0.72 -8.78 -17.20
C PHE A 67 -1.18 -8.26 -15.84
N TRP A 68 -0.32 -8.34 -14.83
CA TRP A 68 -0.45 -7.48 -13.64
C TRP A 68 -0.49 -6.01 -14.06
N PRO A 69 -1.22 -5.13 -13.36
CA PRO A 69 -1.29 -3.71 -13.71
C PRO A 69 0.08 -3.01 -13.71
N SER A 70 1.02 -3.50 -12.90
CA SER A 70 2.37 -2.98 -12.69
C SER A 70 3.24 -4.06 -12.01
N ASP A 71 4.56 -3.93 -12.05
CA ASP A 71 5.49 -4.79 -11.29
C ASP A 71 5.34 -4.62 -9.77
N HIS A 72 4.78 -3.48 -9.37
CA HIS A 72 4.34 -3.19 -8.02
C HIS A 72 2.81 -3.09 -7.93
N ALA A 73 2.25 -3.48 -6.78
CA ALA A 73 0.91 -3.07 -6.36
C ALA A 73 0.93 -1.63 -5.81
N GLY A 74 -0.20 -0.95 -5.93
CA GLY A 74 -0.38 0.39 -5.38
C GLY A 74 -0.76 0.35 -3.91
N VAL A 75 -0.55 1.47 -3.22
CA VAL A 75 -1.13 1.72 -1.89
C VAL A 75 -1.97 2.99 -1.92
N VAL A 76 -3.22 2.90 -1.49
CA VAL A 76 -4.15 4.02 -1.38
C VAL A 76 -4.49 4.22 0.08
N ALA A 77 -4.45 5.46 0.57
CA ALA A 77 -4.80 5.78 1.94
C ALA A 77 -5.80 6.93 2.03
N THR A 78 -6.78 6.80 2.91
CA THR A 78 -7.66 7.89 3.32
C THR A 78 -7.12 8.50 4.61
N VAL A 79 -6.73 9.77 4.55
CA VAL A 79 -6.22 10.51 5.71
C VAL A 79 -7.13 11.69 6.06
N ARG A 80 -7.19 12.03 7.35
CA ARG A 80 -7.93 13.18 7.85
C ARG A 80 -7.03 14.11 8.62
N MET A 81 -7.19 15.41 8.39
CA MET A 81 -6.56 16.43 9.21
C MET A 81 -7.23 16.47 10.58
N LYS A 82 -6.45 16.31 11.65
CA LYS A 82 -6.91 16.48 13.03
C LYS A 82 -7.29 17.94 13.22
N LYS A 83 -8.46 18.19 13.82
CA LYS A 83 -8.81 19.56 14.23
C LYS A 83 -7.77 20.04 15.25
N PRO A 84 -7.32 21.30 15.19
CA PRO A 84 -6.51 21.87 16.26
C PRO A 84 -7.26 21.69 17.58
N GLY A 85 -6.56 21.20 18.62
CA GLY A 85 -7.12 21.20 19.97
C GLY A 85 -7.53 22.62 20.35
N ARG A 86 -8.70 22.76 20.97
CA ARG A 86 -9.08 24.02 21.64
C ARG A 86 -8.13 24.32 22.79
#